data_AF-A0A9E3DLC2-F1
#
_entry.id   AF-A0A9E3DLC2-F1
#
_cell.length_a   1.000
_cell.length_b   1.000
_cell.length_c   1.000
_cell.angle_alpha   90.00
_cell.angle_beta   90.00
_cell.angle_gamma   90.00
#
_symmetry.space_group_name_H-M   'P 1'
#
loop_
_entity.id
_entity.type
_entity.pdbx_description
1 polymer ?
#
loop_
_entity_poly.entity_id
_entity_poly.type
_entity_poly.pdbx_seq_one_letter_code
_entity_poly.pdbx_strand_id
1 'polypeptide(L)'
;MSRYTVHDLAATIDARAASGGEASYTKKLLEKGAEHCAKKLGEEAVETVIAAVENNRDHLIAESADLLYHLLVLLKARGITLADVEAALAQRTSMSGLEEKASRKRD
;
A
#
# COMPACT_ATOMS: atom_id res chain seq x y z
N MET A 1 8.16 -23.40 3.31
CA MET A 1 8.63 -22.01 3.16
C MET A 1 7.64 -21.12 3.89
N SER A 2 8.11 -20.25 4.79
CA SER A 2 7.20 -19.31 5.47
C SER A 2 6.62 -18.34 4.44
N ARG A 3 5.29 -18.15 4.47
CA ARG A 3 4.59 -17.26 3.54
C ARG A 3 4.64 -15.85 4.11
N TYR A 4 5.36 -14.94 3.44
CA TYR A 4 5.36 -13.52 3.77
C TYR A 4 4.15 -12.83 3.12
N THR A 5 3.45 -11.99 3.88
CA THR A 5 2.21 -11.33 3.48
C THR A 5 2.28 -9.83 3.67
N VAL A 6 1.29 -9.10 3.14
CA VAL A 6 1.16 -7.65 3.34
C VAL A 6 0.93 -7.31 4.82
N HIS A 7 0.30 -8.21 5.60
CA HIS A 7 0.16 -8.03 7.04
C HIS A 7 1.51 -8.10 7.77
N ASP A 8 2.41 -9.00 7.37
CA ASP A 8 3.75 -9.09 7.93
C ASP A 8 4.56 -7.80 7.65
N LEU A 9 4.38 -7.24 6.46
CA LEU A 9 4.97 -5.97 6.07
C LEU A 9 4.44 -4.80 6.90
N ALA A 10 3.11 -4.72 7.07
CA ALA A 10 2.47 -3.69 7.88
C ALA A 10 2.94 -3.75 9.34
N ALA A 11 2.96 -4.95 9.94
CA ALA A 11 3.46 -5.15 11.30
C ALA A 11 4.95 -4.76 11.44
N THR A 12 5.76 -5.07 10.42
CA THR A 12 7.18 -4.67 10.39
C THR A 12 7.34 -3.15 10.35
N ILE A 13 6.52 -2.45 9.54
CA ILE A 13 6.52 -0.99 9.44
C ILE A 13 6.12 -0.37 10.79
N ASP A 14 5.08 -0.88 11.43
CA ASP A 14 4.63 -0.42 12.75
C ASP A 14 5.70 -0.59 13.81
N ALA A 15 6.36 -1.75 13.87
CA ALA A 15 7.44 -2.02 14.80
C ALA A 15 8.63 -1.06 14.57
N ARG A 16 9.00 -0.81 13.31
CA ARG A 16 10.08 0.13 12.96
C ARG A 16 9.73 1.58 13.29
N ALA A 17 8.47 1.97 13.11
CA ALA A 17 7.98 3.30 13.47
C ALA A 17 8.01 3.54 15.00
N ALA A 18 7.74 2.50 15.79
CA ALA A 18 7.75 2.56 17.25
C ALA A 18 9.15 2.42 17.88
N SER A 19 10.13 1.92 17.14
CA SER A 19 11.47 1.65 17.69
C SER A 19 12.26 2.93 18.04
N GLY A 20 12.79 2.97 19.28
CA GLY A 20 13.68 4.03 19.78
C GLY A 20 15.16 3.88 19.37
N GLY A 21 15.53 2.78 18.68
CA GLY A 21 16.90 2.49 18.24
C GLY A 21 17.32 3.23 16.96
N GLU A 22 18.51 2.86 16.43
CA GLU A 22 19.11 3.44 15.20
C GLU A 22 18.08 3.67 14.09
N ALA A 23 18.24 4.78 13.37
CA ALA A 23 17.28 5.24 12.37
C ALA A 23 17.11 4.23 11.23
N SER A 24 16.11 3.36 11.34
CA SER A 24 15.65 2.51 10.24
C SER A 24 15.23 3.37 9.05
N TYR A 25 15.33 2.84 7.83
CA TYR A 25 14.89 3.56 6.64
C TYR A 25 13.44 4.05 6.75
N THR A 26 12.55 3.19 7.28
CA THR A 26 11.14 3.54 7.58
C THR A 26 11.03 4.75 8.51
N LYS A 27 11.80 4.79 9.59
CA LYS A 27 11.79 5.92 10.53
C LYS A 27 12.24 7.23 9.86
N LYS A 28 13.30 7.17 9.06
CA LYS A 28 13.79 8.34 8.29
C LYS A 28 12.74 8.87 7.30
N LEU A 29 11.94 8.00 6.69
CA LEU A 29 10.85 8.42 5.82
C LEU A 29 9.75 9.13 6.63
N LEU A 30 9.34 8.54 7.76
CA LEU A 30 8.31 9.10 8.63
C LEU A 30 8.72 10.45 9.24
N GLU A 31 9.99 10.60 9.66
CA GLU A 31 10.55 11.85 10.17
C GLU A 31 10.53 12.99 9.13
N LYS A 32 10.59 12.65 7.84
CA LYS A 32 10.48 13.63 6.73
C LYS A 32 9.03 14.01 6.39
N GLY A 33 8.04 13.41 7.07
CA GLY A 33 6.63 13.75 6.91
C GLY A 33 5.92 13.04 5.75
N ALA A 34 4.61 13.19 5.75
CA ALA A 34 3.72 12.48 4.82
C ALA A 34 3.91 12.95 3.36
N GLU A 35 4.26 14.21 3.13
CA GLU A 35 4.52 14.76 1.80
C GLU A 35 5.73 14.06 1.14
N HIS A 36 6.79 13.81 1.91
CA HIS A 36 7.95 13.07 1.41
C HIS A 36 7.61 11.60 1.12
N CYS A 37 6.82 10.97 1.99
CA CYS A 37 6.35 9.60 1.78
C CYS A 37 5.48 9.49 0.52
N ALA A 38 4.61 10.48 0.26
CA ALA A 38 3.77 10.53 -0.93
C ALA A 38 4.60 10.71 -2.21
N LYS A 39 5.66 11.53 -2.17
CA LYS A 39 6.59 11.66 -3.28
C LYS A 39 7.24 10.31 -3.61
N LYS A 40 7.75 9.60 -2.60
CA LYS A 40 8.33 8.26 -2.78
C LYS A 40 7.33 7.28 -3.38
N LEU A 41 6.11 7.22 -2.85
CA LEU A 41 5.05 6.40 -3.45
C LEU A 41 4.82 6.72 -4.94
N GLY A 42 4.85 8.00 -5.31
CA GLY A 42 4.70 8.45 -6.69
C GLY A 42 5.85 8.00 -7.60
N GLU A 43 7.09 7.96 -7.10
CA GLU A 43 8.25 7.44 -7.82
C GLU A 43 8.06 5.95 -8.14
N GLU A 44 7.79 5.12 -7.12
CA GLU A 44 7.60 3.67 -7.31
C GLU A 44 6.39 3.35 -8.22
N ALA A 45 5.35 4.19 -8.20
CA ALA A 45 4.19 4.04 -9.07
C ALA A 45 4.55 4.25 -10.54
N VAL A 46 5.41 5.24 -10.84
CA VAL A 46 5.90 5.47 -12.20
C VAL A 46 6.84 4.35 -12.63
N GLU A 47 7.73 3.90 -11.75
CA GLU A 47 8.65 2.78 -12.02
C GLU A 47 7.90 1.47 -12.28
N THR A 48 6.85 1.19 -11.49
CA THR A 48 5.94 0.04 -11.72
C THR A 48 5.30 0.10 -13.11
N VAL A 49 4.83 1.29 -13.55
CA VAL A 49 4.24 1.47 -14.88
C VAL A 49 5.29 1.26 -15.97
N ILE A 50 6.50 1.77 -15.80
CA ILE A 50 7.60 1.59 -16.75
C ILE A 50 7.93 0.10 -16.88
N ALA A 51 8.12 -0.62 -15.77
CA ALA A 51 8.43 -2.03 -15.76
C ALA A 51 7.35 -2.88 -16.47
N ALA A 52 6.07 -2.50 -16.31
CA ALA A 52 4.96 -3.12 -17.02
C ALA A 52 5.02 -2.88 -18.54
N VAL A 53 5.29 -1.63 -18.97
CA VAL A 53 5.42 -1.26 -20.39
C VAL A 53 6.60 -1.99 -21.05
N GLU A 54 7.70 -2.16 -20.32
CA GLU A 54 8.89 -2.88 -20.78
C GLU A 54 8.70 -4.40 -20.83
N ASN A 55 7.54 -4.92 -20.36
CA ASN A 55 7.29 -6.36 -20.20
C ASN A 55 8.38 -7.06 -19.35
N ASN A 56 8.99 -6.33 -18.42
CA ASN A 56 10.03 -6.85 -17.55
C ASN A 56 9.41 -7.41 -16.28
N ARG A 57 9.19 -8.74 -16.26
CA ARG A 57 8.48 -9.42 -15.18
C ARG A 57 9.14 -9.24 -13.81
N ASP A 58 10.45 -9.41 -13.74
CA ASP A 58 11.16 -9.39 -12.44
C ASP A 58 11.25 -7.98 -11.89
N HIS A 59 11.43 -6.99 -12.79
CA HIS A 59 11.37 -5.58 -12.41
C HIS A 59 9.96 -5.19 -11.95
N LEU A 60 8.91 -5.62 -12.64
CA LEU A 60 7.53 -5.35 -12.23
C LEU A 60 7.22 -5.91 -10.84
N ILE A 61 7.76 -7.09 -10.50
CA ILE A 61 7.62 -7.67 -9.15
C ILE A 61 8.35 -6.83 -8.10
N ALA A 62 9.57 -6.39 -8.39
CA ALA A 62 10.35 -5.56 -7.47
C ALA A 62 9.64 -4.21 -7.20
N GLU A 63 9.26 -3.50 -8.25
CA GLU A 63 8.59 -2.18 -8.13
C GLU A 63 7.21 -2.31 -7.47
N SER A 64 6.48 -3.40 -7.73
CA SER A 64 5.21 -3.65 -7.04
C SER A 64 5.41 -3.86 -5.53
N ALA A 65 6.53 -4.47 -5.12
CA ALA A 65 6.84 -4.65 -3.71
C ALA A 65 7.21 -3.30 -3.05
N ASP A 66 8.01 -2.47 -3.73
CA ASP A 66 8.37 -1.14 -3.24
C ASP A 66 7.17 -0.19 -3.20
N LEU A 67 6.30 -0.26 -4.20
CA LEU A 67 5.02 0.44 -4.22
C LEU A 67 4.16 0.10 -3.00
N LEU A 68 3.99 -1.20 -2.68
CA LEU A 68 3.23 -1.65 -1.51
C LEU A 68 3.88 -1.19 -0.20
N TYR A 69 5.21 -1.27 -0.09
CA TYR A 69 5.94 -0.77 1.07
C TYR A 69 5.72 0.74 1.25
N HIS A 70 5.94 1.54 0.21
CA HIS A 70 5.79 2.98 0.29
C HIS A 70 4.35 3.43 0.50
N LEU A 71 3.36 2.67 0.01
CA LEU A 71 1.95 2.88 0.33
C LEU A 71 1.71 2.71 1.84
N LEU A 72 2.14 1.59 2.43
CA LEU A 72 1.96 1.34 3.87
C LEU A 72 2.69 2.37 4.74
N VAL A 73 3.89 2.82 4.34
CA VAL A 73 4.61 3.90 5.05
C VAL A 73 3.85 5.21 4.97
N LEU A 74 3.29 5.58 3.82
CA LEU A 74 2.47 6.78 3.67
C LEU A 74 1.20 6.71 4.53
N LEU A 75 0.50 5.58 4.54
CA LEU A 75 -0.67 5.36 5.38
C LEU A 75 -0.31 5.54 6.85
N LYS A 76 0.80 4.94 7.29
CA LYS A 76 1.33 5.12 8.65
C LYS A 76 1.61 6.59 8.97
N ALA A 77 2.23 7.33 8.05
CA ALA A 77 2.52 8.77 8.21
C ALA A 77 1.24 9.62 8.35
N ARG A 78 0.10 9.14 7.83
CA ARG A 78 -1.22 9.78 7.93
C ARG A 78 -2.11 9.19 9.03
N GLY A 79 -1.61 8.23 9.81
CA GLY A 79 -2.39 7.58 10.86
C GLY A 79 -3.49 6.64 10.35
N ILE A 80 -3.36 6.14 9.12
CA ILE A 80 -4.28 5.19 8.49
C ILE A 80 -3.70 3.79 8.60
N THR A 81 -4.53 2.82 8.97
CA THR A 81 -4.12 1.41 9.12
C THR A 81 -4.39 0.61 7.85
N LEU A 82 -3.71 -0.54 7.70
CA LEU A 82 -4.05 -1.50 6.65
C LEU A 82 -5.50 -1.97 6.76
N ALA A 83 -6.01 -2.14 7.98
CA ALA A 83 -7.40 -2.54 8.22
C ALA A 83 -8.42 -1.53 7.67
N ASP A 84 -8.12 -0.23 7.73
CA ASP A 84 -8.98 0.81 7.15
C ASP A 84 -9.07 0.66 5.62
N VAL A 85 -7.93 0.37 4.97
CA VAL A 85 -7.89 0.12 3.51
C VAL A 85 -8.62 -1.17 3.15
N GLU A 86 -8.43 -2.23 3.94
CA GLU A 86 -9.13 -3.51 3.75
C GLU A 86 -10.64 -3.38 3.91
N ALA A 87 -11.11 -2.58 4.86
CA ALA A 87 -12.52 -2.27 5.01
C ALA A 87 -13.07 -1.56 3.76
N ALA A 88 -12.33 -0.59 3.21
CA ALA A 88 -12.72 0.08 1.96
C ALA A 88 -12.71 -0.88 0.76
N LEU A 89 -11.73 -1.78 0.68
CA LEU A 89 -11.68 -2.82 -0.36
C LEU A 89 -12.87 -3.78 -0.25
N ALA A 90 -13.21 -4.23 0.96
CA ALA A 90 -14.34 -5.11 1.20
C ALA A 90 -15.67 -4.46 0.79
N GLN A 91 -15.87 -3.17 1.11
CA GLN A 91 -17.03 -2.42 0.65
C GLN A 91 -17.11 -2.37 -0.88
N ARG A 92 -15.99 -2.05 -1.55
CA ARG A 92 -15.92 -1.96 -3.02
C ARG A 92 -16.21 -3.29 -3.71
N THR A 93 -15.77 -4.42 -3.14
CA THR A 93 -15.94 -5.75 -3.76
C THR A 93 -17.29 -6.40 -3.40
N SER A 94 -17.87 -6.06 -2.25
CA SER A 94 -19.20 -6.51 -1.85
C SER A 94 -20.30 -5.88 -2.71
N MET A 95 -20.10 -4.65 -3.19
CA MET A 95 -21.01 -3.95 -4.12
C MET A 95 -20.98 -4.46 -5.57
N SER A 96 -20.50 -5.69 -5.83
CA SER A 96 -20.41 -6.21 -7.20
C SER A 96 -21.79 -6.64 -7.76
N GLY A 97 -22.37 -5.78 -8.61
CA GLY A 97 -23.34 -6.09 -9.68
C GLY A 97 -24.73 -6.64 -9.33
N LEU A 98 -24.92 -7.24 -8.15
CA LEU A 98 -26.20 -7.81 -7.71
C LEU A 98 -27.07 -6.76 -7.01
N GLU A 99 -26.48 -5.91 -6.17
CA GLU A 99 -27.18 -4.80 -5.52
C GLU A 99 -27.55 -3.69 -6.51
N GLU A 100 -26.72 -3.44 -7.53
CA GLU A 100 -26.99 -2.50 -8.62
C GLU A 100 -28.14 -2.96 -9.53
N LYS A 101 -28.34 -4.27 -9.71
CA LYS A 101 -29.51 -4.82 -10.43
C LYS A 101 -30.76 -4.87 -9.56
N ALA A 102 -30.63 -5.08 -8.25
CA ALA A 102 -31.75 -5.13 -7.31
C ALA A 102 -32.28 -3.74 -6.92
N SER A 103 -31.44 -2.70 -6.97
CA SER A 103 -31.81 -1.30 -6.68
C SER A 103 -32.46 -0.55 -7.85
N ARG A 104 -32.44 -1.13 -9.06
CA ARG A 104 -33.28 -0.63 -10.18
C ARG A 104 -34.74 -0.90 -9.84
N LYS A 105 -35.45 0.13 -9.35
CA LYS A 105 -36.91 0.14 -9.43
C LYS A 105 -37.28 -0.12 -10.88
N ARG A 106 -38.13 -1.14 -11.10
CA ARG A 106 -38.81 -1.35 -12.37
C ARG A 106 -39.71 -0.13 -12.59
N ASP A 107 -39.24 0.80 -13.41
CA ASP A 107 -40.13 1.73 -14.12
C ASP A 107 -40.73 1.02 -15.33
#